data_AF-A0AA39RI78-F1
#
_entry.id   AF-A0AA39RI78-F1
#
_cell.length_a   1.000
_cell.length_b   1.000
_cell.length_c   1.000
_cell.angle_alpha   90.00
_cell.angle_beta   90.00
_cell.angle_gamma   90.00
#
_symmetry.space_group_name_H-M   'P 1'
#
loop_
_entity.id
_entity.type
_entity.pdbx_description
1 polymer ?
#
loop_
_entity_poly.entity_id
_entity_poly.type
_entity_poly.pdbx_seq_one_letter_code
_entity_poly.pdbx_strand_id
1 'polypeptide(L)'
;MRWRTWVLIWCPVTTWDSDDPVFNPATSTSASYTVVPCGSPACDALLLNDRRCHVGKCGYEVNYVDGSYTKGTLMLETLTFGQMRIQNMAMGCGHNNQGSFNVIAGLLGLGGGRMSFVNQIPQTGGAFSYYLPSYSILSPGCLRFGRGLGGAFPVGATLAPLVYNPRAPNFYYVGLSGLGVGGARVPISEDIF
;
A
#
# COMPACT_ATOMS: atom_id res chain seq x y z
N MET A 1 4.90 3.31 14.67
CA MET A 1 5.28 2.49 13.50
C MET A 1 4.32 2.81 12.35
N ARG A 2 4.83 3.20 11.18
CA ARG A 2 4.00 3.60 10.03
C ARG A 2 4.50 2.82 8.81
N TRP A 3 3.73 1.83 8.38
CA TRP A 3 3.81 1.26 7.04
C TRP A 3 2.60 1.82 6.30
N ARG A 4 2.80 2.34 5.09
CA ARG A 4 1.71 2.97 4.34
C ARG A 4 1.10 2.04 3.34
N THR A 5 -0.19 2.26 3.13
CA THR A 5 -1.07 1.28 2.55
C THR A 5 -1.51 1.67 1.16
N TRP A 6 -1.04 2.76 0.56
CA TRP A 6 -1.46 3.23 -0.77
C TRP A 6 -0.36 3.09 -1.83
N VAL A 7 -0.73 3.32 -3.09
CA VAL A 7 0.19 3.23 -4.23
C VAL A 7 1.09 4.47 -4.28
N LEU A 8 2.39 4.24 -4.34
CA LEU A 8 3.42 5.25 -4.51
C LEU A 8 4.17 4.96 -5.79
N ILE A 9 4.44 5.98 -6.58
CA ILE A 9 5.38 5.91 -7.71
C ILE A 9 6.41 7.02 -7.55
N TRP A 10 7.63 6.75 -8.01
CA TRP A 10 8.66 7.78 -8.04
C TRP A 10 8.35 8.78 -9.14
N CYS A 11 8.66 10.04 -8.84
CA CYS A 11 8.55 11.14 -9.78
C CYS A 11 9.85 11.93 -9.73
N PRO A 12 10.43 12.31 -10.89
CA PRO A 12 11.65 13.06 -10.88
C PRO A 12 11.42 14.41 -10.18
N VAL A 13 12.34 14.73 -9.27
CA VAL A 13 12.74 16.13 -9.05
C VAL A 13 13.65 16.49 -10.22
N THR A 14 13.64 17.75 -10.65
CA THR A 14 14.21 18.29 -11.89
C THR A 14 15.71 18.00 -12.17
N THR A 15 16.39 17.14 -11.41
CA THR A 15 17.82 16.81 -11.53
C THR A 15 18.20 15.37 -11.12
N TRP A 16 17.31 14.38 -11.19
CA TRP A 16 17.66 12.98 -10.85
C TRP A 16 17.56 12.04 -12.05
N ASP A 17 18.71 11.55 -12.51
CA ASP A 17 18.85 10.45 -13.46
C ASP A 17 18.72 9.12 -12.72
N SER A 18 17.61 8.42 -12.97
CA SER A 18 17.45 7.01 -12.65
C SER A 18 17.48 6.24 -13.98
N ASP A 19 18.23 5.15 -14.05
CA ASP A 19 18.31 4.30 -15.25
C ASP A 19 16.96 3.65 -15.62
N ASP A 20 16.05 3.50 -14.63
CA ASP A 20 14.68 3.06 -14.86
C ASP A 20 13.73 4.22 -15.17
N PRO A 21 12.80 4.07 -16.14
CA PRO A 21 11.87 5.13 -16.53
C PRO A 21 10.94 5.49 -15.36
N VAL A 22 11.13 6.69 -14.83
CA VAL A 22 10.29 7.26 -13.77
C VAL A 22 9.09 7.97 -14.40
N PHE A 23 7.90 7.87 -13.79
CA PHE A 23 6.75 8.65 -14.23
C PHE A 23 7.02 10.13 -14.01
N ASN A 24 7.14 10.91 -15.09
CA ASN A 24 7.33 12.35 -15.03
C ASN A 24 6.04 13.07 -15.43
N PRO A 25 5.27 13.62 -14.48
CA PRO A 25 4.05 14.36 -14.81
C PRO A 25 4.28 15.56 -15.73
N ALA A 26 5.45 16.20 -15.69
CA ALA A 26 5.74 17.40 -16.45
C ALA A 26 5.98 17.13 -17.95
N THR A 27 6.44 15.93 -18.28
CA THR A 27 6.71 15.50 -19.67
C THR A 27 5.74 14.42 -20.14
N SER A 28 4.83 13.96 -19.27
CA SER A 28 3.84 12.95 -19.58
C SER A 28 2.79 13.49 -20.53
N THR A 29 2.40 12.68 -21.52
CA THR A 29 1.26 12.95 -22.40
C THR A 29 -0.06 12.42 -21.82
N SER A 30 -0.06 11.93 -20.58
CA SER A 30 -1.25 11.39 -19.92
C SER A 30 -2.30 12.48 -19.71
N ALA A 31 -3.43 12.36 -20.40
CA ALA A 31 -4.59 13.23 -20.23
C ALA A 31 -5.39 12.93 -18.93
N SER A 32 -5.13 11.81 -18.25
CA SER A 32 -5.83 11.42 -17.02
C SER A 32 -5.08 11.77 -15.74
N TYR A 33 -3.86 12.31 -15.84
CA TYR A 33 -3.12 12.82 -14.70
C TYR A 33 -3.83 14.05 -14.10
N THR A 34 -4.00 14.08 -12.78
CA THR A 34 -4.50 15.27 -12.09
C THR A 34 -3.87 15.38 -10.70
N VAL A 35 -3.39 16.57 -10.33
CA VAL A 35 -2.92 16.85 -8.97
C VAL A 35 -4.11 16.95 -8.03
N VAL A 36 -4.07 16.24 -6.90
CA VAL A 36 -5.15 16.28 -5.92
C VAL A 36 -5.11 17.61 -5.15
N PRO A 37 -6.21 18.39 -5.11
CA PRO A 37 -6.27 19.61 -4.32
C PRO A 37 -6.47 19.32 -2.84
N CYS A 38 -6.06 20.25 -1.99
CA CYS A 38 -6.36 20.24 -0.56
C CYS A 38 -7.87 20.32 -0.29
N GLY A 39 -8.33 19.63 0.76
CA GLY A 39 -9.76 19.53 1.10
C GLY A 39 -10.57 18.61 0.19
N SER A 40 -9.91 17.92 -0.77
CA SER A 40 -10.57 16.85 -1.51
C SER A 40 -10.72 15.59 -0.63
N PRO A 41 -11.73 14.74 -0.92
CA PRO A 41 -11.92 13.49 -0.20
C PRO A 41 -10.68 12.57 -0.20
N ALA A 42 -9.93 12.56 -1.32
CA ALA A 42 -8.69 11.78 -1.44
C ALA A 42 -7.58 12.34 -0.53
N CYS A 43 -7.46 13.68 -0.41
CA CYS A 43 -6.50 14.29 0.51
C CYS A 43 -6.87 14.03 1.97
N ASP A 44 -8.16 14.06 2.29
CA ASP A 44 -8.69 13.85 3.65
C ASP A 44 -8.65 12.40 4.11
N ALA A 45 -8.48 11.46 3.16
CA ALA A 45 -8.26 10.05 3.45
C ALA A 45 -6.82 9.73 3.91
N LEU A 46 -5.87 10.67 3.74
CA LEU A 46 -4.55 10.57 4.38
C LEU A 46 -4.67 10.77 5.90
N LEU A 47 -3.78 10.15 6.68
CA LEU A 47 -3.74 10.48 8.11
C LEU A 47 -3.31 11.93 8.29
N LEU A 48 -3.88 12.60 9.29
CA LEU A 48 -3.60 14.02 9.58
C LEU A 48 -2.10 14.34 9.68
N ASN A 49 -1.31 13.41 10.24
CA ASN A 49 0.12 13.59 10.43
C ASN A 49 0.96 13.36 9.16
N ASP A 50 0.38 12.83 8.08
CA ASP A 50 1.08 12.67 6.79
C ASP A 50 0.65 13.71 5.77
N ARG A 51 -0.59 14.20 5.88
CA ARG A 51 -1.17 15.19 4.96
C ARG A 51 -0.39 16.50 5.06
N ARG A 52 0.12 16.99 3.94
CA ARG A 52 0.83 18.28 3.84
C ARG A 52 0.14 19.14 2.79
N CYS A 53 -0.53 20.21 3.20
CA CYS A 53 -1.17 21.11 2.25
C CYS A 53 -0.27 22.30 1.95
N HIS A 54 0.08 22.49 0.69
CA HIS A 54 0.94 23.59 0.24
C HIS A 54 0.43 24.18 -1.07
N VAL A 55 0.15 25.50 -1.10
CA VAL A 55 -0.36 26.23 -2.28
C VAL A 55 -1.55 25.51 -2.94
N GLY A 56 -2.50 25.05 -2.12
CA GLY A 56 -3.71 24.35 -2.58
C GLY A 56 -3.52 22.93 -3.09
N LYS A 57 -2.27 22.43 -3.18
CA LYS A 57 -1.96 21.06 -3.62
C LYS A 57 -1.80 20.14 -2.40
N CYS A 58 -2.40 18.95 -2.49
CA CYS A 58 -2.28 17.93 -1.45
C CYS A 58 -0.93 17.21 -1.58
N GLY A 59 -0.02 17.48 -0.66
CA GLY A 59 1.21 16.74 -0.47
C GLY A 59 1.08 15.67 0.61
N TYR A 60 2.08 14.79 0.65
CA TYR A 60 2.22 13.79 1.69
C TYR A 60 3.67 13.68 2.16
N GLU A 61 3.85 13.28 3.42
CA GLU A 61 5.13 12.89 3.98
C GLU A 61 4.95 11.63 4.82
N VAL A 62 5.75 10.59 4.53
CA VAL A 62 5.66 9.28 5.15
C VAL A 62 7.03 8.87 5.65
N ASN A 63 7.11 8.46 6.91
CA ASN A 63 8.30 7.88 7.52
C ASN A 63 8.03 6.39 7.80
N TYR A 64 8.98 5.53 7.45
CA TYR A 64 8.92 4.09 7.65
C TYR A 64 9.70 3.66 8.90
N VAL A 65 9.50 2.41 9.33
CA VAL A 65 10.10 1.89 10.58
C VAL A 65 11.61 1.66 10.46
N ASP A 66 12.09 1.39 9.25
CA ASP A 66 13.51 1.27 8.92
C ASP A 66 14.23 2.63 8.83
N GLY A 67 13.52 3.74 9.11
CA GLY A 67 14.04 5.10 9.02
C GLY A 67 14.00 5.70 7.62
N SER A 68 13.58 4.94 6.60
CA SER A 68 13.35 5.46 5.25
C SER A 68 12.15 6.42 5.23
N TYR A 69 12.04 7.26 4.19
CA TYR A 69 10.89 8.14 4.01
C TYR A 69 10.58 8.43 2.54
N THR A 70 9.35 8.86 2.28
CA THR A 70 8.91 9.38 0.99
C THR A 70 8.10 10.66 1.19
N LYS A 71 8.37 11.68 0.37
CA LYS A 71 7.69 12.97 0.35
C LYS A 71 7.30 13.30 -1.07
N GLY A 72 6.08 13.80 -1.25
CA GLY A 72 5.57 13.96 -2.59
C GLY A 72 4.23 14.68 -2.66
N THR A 73 3.66 14.65 -3.85
CA THR A 73 2.32 15.19 -4.14
C THR A 73 1.34 14.03 -4.33
N LEU A 74 0.13 14.16 -3.81
CA LEU A 74 -0.96 13.24 -4.09
C LEU A 74 -1.55 13.57 -5.47
N MET A 75 -1.78 12.55 -6.29
CA MET A 75 -2.30 12.67 -7.64
C MET A 75 -3.37 11.61 -7.91
N LEU A 76 -4.19 11.86 -8.93
CA LEU A 76 -5.07 10.88 -9.56
C LEU A 76 -4.47 10.50 -10.91
N GLU A 77 -4.54 9.21 -11.24
CA GLU A 77 -4.17 8.71 -12.56
C GLU A 77 -4.87 7.37 -12.83
N THR A 78 -4.84 6.93 -14.08
CA THR A 78 -5.34 5.63 -14.51
C THR A 78 -4.26 4.56 -14.40
N LEU A 79 -4.51 3.51 -13.63
CA LEU A 79 -3.69 2.29 -13.62
C LEU A 79 -4.20 1.26 -14.62
N THR A 80 -3.29 0.56 -15.28
CA THR A 80 -3.61 -0.52 -16.21
C THR A 80 -2.89 -1.81 -15.81
N PHE A 81 -3.62 -2.90 -15.62
CA PHE A 81 -3.11 -4.24 -15.31
C PHE A 81 -3.63 -5.22 -16.36
N GLY A 82 -2.79 -5.58 -17.33
CA GLY A 82 -3.23 -6.36 -18.48
C GLY A 82 -4.36 -5.64 -19.21
N GLN A 83 -5.56 -6.23 -19.20
CA GLN A 83 -6.77 -5.64 -19.80
C GLN A 83 -7.61 -4.80 -18.80
N MET A 84 -7.29 -4.84 -17.51
CA MET A 84 -8.02 -4.09 -16.49
C MET A 84 -7.53 -2.64 -16.44
N ARG A 85 -8.46 -1.70 -16.43
CA ARG A 85 -8.17 -0.26 -16.30
C ARG A 85 -8.90 0.32 -15.09
N ILE A 86 -8.16 0.92 -14.18
CA ILE A 86 -8.66 1.52 -12.94
C ILE A 86 -8.43 3.03 -13.05
N GLN A 87 -9.51 3.78 -13.25
CA GLN A 87 -9.46 5.23 -13.40
C GLN A 87 -9.48 5.93 -12.03
N ASN A 88 -8.98 7.16 -11.99
CA ASN A 88 -9.01 8.03 -10.81
C ASN A 88 -8.41 7.39 -9.56
N MET A 89 -7.36 6.58 -9.73
CA MET A 89 -6.64 5.99 -8.62
C MET A 89 -5.82 7.06 -7.91
N ALA A 90 -6.04 7.24 -6.61
CA ALA A 90 -5.25 8.17 -5.80
C ALA A 90 -3.92 7.55 -5.41
N MET A 91 -2.83 8.23 -5.78
CA MET A 91 -1.47 7.73 -5.66
C MET A 91 -0.53 8.84 -5.22
N GLY A 92 0.56 8.48 -4.54
CA GLY A 92 1.63 9.43 -4.23
C GLY A 92 2.67 9.47 -5.35
N CYS A 93 2.96 10.67 -5.82
CA CYS A 93 4.08 11.00 -6.69
C CYS A 93 5.26 11.45 -5.82
N GLY A 94 6.17 10.52 -5.55
CA GLY A 94 7.28 10.71 -4.60
C GLY A 94 8.44 11.48 -5.22
N HIS A 95 8.59 12.73 -4.80
CA HIS A 95 9.61 13.66 -5.28
C HIS A 95 10.89 13.62 -4.45
N ASN A 96 10.82 13.22 -3.18
CA ASN A 96 11.97 13.09 -2.32
C ASN A 96 11.83 11.81 -1.49
N ASN A 97 12.61 10.80 -1.85
CA ASN A 97 12.54 9.46 -1.28
C ASN A 97 13.95 9.09 -0.79
N GLN A 98 14.06 8.60 0.44
CA GLN A 98 15.32 8.17 1.03
C GLN A 98 15.16 6.78 1.62
N GLY A 99 16.08 5.86 1.31
CA GLY A 99 16.06 4.46 1.72
C GLY A 99 16.61 3.57 0.62
N SER A 100 16.50 2.25 0.77
CA SER A 100 16.87 1.27 -0.25
C SER A 100 15.80 1.14 -1.35
N PHE A 101 15.43 2.28 -1.98
CA PHE A 101 14.43 2.36 -3.04
C PHE A 101 15.03 2.43 -4.45
N ASN A 102 16.35 2.30 -4.57
CA ASN A 102 17.12 2.43 -5.80
C ASN A 102 16.92 1.28 -6.81
N VAL A 103 16.08 0.29 -6.50
CA VAL A 103 15.83 -0.90 -7.35
C VAL A 103 14.34 -1.13 -7.62
N ILE A 104 13.49 -0.16 -7.28
CA ILE A 104 12.04 -0.23 -7.50
C ILE A 104 11.55 1.11 -8.07
N ALA A 105 10.47 1.11 -8.83
CA ALA A 105 9.84 2.34 -9.36
C ALA A 105 8.75 2.92 -8.44
N GLY A 106 8.43 2.24 -7.34
CA GLY A 106 7.34 2.61 -6.44
C GLY A 106 7.00 1.52 -5.42
N LEU A 107 5.93 1.76 -4.65
CA LEU A 107 5.42 0.85 -3.62
C LEU A 107 3.92 0.60 -3.84
N LEU A 108 3.52 -0.66 -3.82
CA LEU A 108 2.11 -1.06 -3.83
C LEU A 108 1.64 -1.32 -2.39
N GLY A 109 0.92 -0.37 -1.82
CA GLY A 109 0.37 -0.53 -0.48
C GLY A 109 -0.91 -1.39 -0.45
N LEU A 110 -0.95 -2.36 0.45
CA LEU A 110 -2.04 -3.35 0.59
C LEU A 110 -2.74 -3.35 1.96
N GLY A 111 -2.38 -2.44 2.87
CA GLY A 111 -2.95 -2.43 4.23
C GLY A 111 -4.42 -1.99 4.30
N GLY A 112 -4.98 -1.98 5.51
CA GLY A 112 -6.42 -1.78 5.75
C GLY A 112 -6.93 -0.34 5.67
N GLY A 113 -6.06 0.64 5.38
CA GLY A 113 -6.43 2.05 5.30
C GLY A 113 -7.27 2.41 4.07
N ARG A 114 -8.04 3.50 4.15
CA ARG A 114 -8.92 3.98 3.06
C ARG A 114 -8.19 4.21 1.72
N MET A 115 -6.95 4.69 1.81
CA MET A 115 -6.13 4.95 0.63
C MET A 115 -5.51 3.68 0.04
N SER A 116 -5.79 2.48 0.57
CA SER A 116 -5.13 1.29 0.05
C SER A 116 -5.58 0.87 -1.32
N PHE A 117 -4.71 0.16 -2.04
CA PHE A 117 -5.03 -0.33 -3.39
C PHE A 117 -6.35 -1.09 -3.40
N VAL A 118 -6.53 -1.99 -2.43
CA VAL A 118 -7.76 -2.78 -2.29
C VAL A 118 -8.96 -1.92 -1.89
N ASN A 119 -8.79 -0.94 -1.00
CA ASN A 119 -9.92 -0.14 -0.53
C ASN A 119 -10.35 0.98 -1.50
N GLN A 120 -9.49 1.38 -2.43
CA GLN A 120 -9.84 2.34 -3.49
C GLN A 120 -10.63 1.69 -4.63
N ILE A 121 -10.60 0.36 -4.77
CA ILE A 121 -11.25 -0.37 -5.86
C ILE A 121 -12.42 -1.17 -5.28
N PRO A 122 -13.68 -0.69 -5.43
CA PRO A 122 -14.86 -1.31 -4.84
C PRO A 122 -15.00 -2.80 -5.17
N GLN A 123 -14.63 -3.20 -6.39
CA GLN A 123 -14.73 -4.56 -6.90
C GLN A 123 -13.86 -5.56 -6.12
N THR A 124 -12.82 -5.10 -5.43
CA THR A 124 -12.00 -5.99 -4.60
C THR A 124 -12.67 -6.34 -3.28
N GLY A 125 -13.67 -5.57 -2.85
CA GLY A 125 -14.30 -5.72 -1.53
C GLY A 125 -13.31 -5.62 -0.37
N GLY A 126 -12.21 -4.88 -0.54
CA GLY A 126 -11.15 -4.72 0.44
C GLY A 126 -10.33 -6.00 0.69
N ALA A 127 -10.40 -6.99 -0.20
CA ALA A 127 -9.77 -8.29 -0.04
C ALA A 127 -8.68 -8.54 -1.08
N PHE A 128 -7.67 -9.30 -0.68
CA PHE A 128 -6.63 -9.84 -1.56
C PHE A 128 -6.08 -11.13 -0.97
N SER A 129 -5.36 -11.89 -1.79
CA SER A 129 -4.63 -13.09 -1.39
C SER A 129 -3.29 -13.13 -2.10
N TYR A 130 -2.27 -13.69 -1.46
CA TYR A 130 -0.93 -13.81 -2.05
C TYR A 130 -0.33 -15.19 -1.83
N TYR A 131 0.52 -15.58 -2.77
CA TYR A 131 1.45 -16.69 -2.65
C TYR A 131 2.86 -16.13 -2.84
N LEU A 132 3.66 -16.18 -1.78
CA LEU A 132 5.05 -15.74 -1.77
C LEU A 132 5.95 -16.98 -1.71
N PRO A 133 6.53 -17.41 -2.83
CA PRO A 133 7.43 -18.56 -2.86
C PRO A 133 8.72 -18.25 -2.09
N SER A 134 9.38 -19.30 -1.60
CA SER A 134 10.71 -19.17 -0.98
C SER A 134 11.69 -18.58 -1.98
N TYR A 135 12.59 -17.71 -1.51
CA TYR A 135 13.65 -17.12 -2.32
C TYR A 135 14.53 -18.18 -3.03
N SER A 136 14.68 -19.36 -2.43
CA SER A 136 15.43 -20.49 -2.99
C SER A 136 14.75 -21.18 -4.18
N ILE A 137 13.47 -20.90 -4.42
CA ILE A 137 12.67 -21.49 -5.49
C ILE A 137 12.40 -20.38 -6.51
N LEU A 138 12.98 -20.48 -7.69
CA LEU A 138 12.78 -19.55 -8.81
C LEU A 138 11.38 -19.71 -9.47
N SER A 139 10.33 -19.83 -8.65
CA SER A 139 8.94 -19.90 -9.09
C SER A 139 8.29 -18.53 -8.95
N PRO A 140 7.46 -18.09 -9.89
CA PRO A 140 6.72 -16.84 -9.74
C PRO A 140 5.70 -16.96 -8.61
N GLY A 141 5.63 -15.92 -7.77
CA GLY A 141 4.54 -15.75 -6.82
C GLY A 141 3.24 -15.32 -7.51
N CYS A 142 2.18 -15.15 -6.71
CA CYS A 142 0.91 -14.63 -7.22
C CYS A 142 0.30 -13.65 -6.22
N LEU A 143 -0.29 -12.56 -6.72
CA LEU A 143 -1.10 -11.63 -5.95
C LEU A 143 -2.45 -11.51 -6.66
N ARG A 144 -3.54 -11.75 -5.93
CA ARG A 144 -4.92 -11.70 -6.45
C ARG A 144 -5.72 -10.72 -5.62
N PHE A 145 -6.46 -9.85 -6.29
CA PHE A 145 -7.36 -8.89 -5.65
C PHE A 145 -8.81 -9.37 -5.76
N GLY A 146 -9.61 -9.05 -4.76
CA GLY A 146 -10.96 -9.58 -4.62
C GLY A 146 -11.05 -10.77 -3.68
N ARG A 147 -12.26 -11.01 -3.22
CA ARG A 147 -12.66 -12.33 -2.69
C ARG A 147 -12.77 -13.21 -3.94
N GLY A 148 -12.01 -14.31 -4.03
CA GLY A 148 -11.97 -15.16 -5.23
C GLY A 148 -13.35 -15.58 -5.76
N LEU A 149 -13.42 -16.16 -6.96
CA LEU A 149 -14.69 -16.56 -7.59
C LEU A 149 -15.59 -17.32 -6.58
N GLY A 150 -16.74 -16.75 -6.25
CA GLY A 150 -17.73 -17.31 -5.32
C GLY A 150 -17.45 -17.13 -3.83
N GLY A 151 -16.39 -16.39 -3.42
CA GLY A 151 -16.03 -16.21 -2.02
C GLY A 151 -15.56 -17.50 -1.33
N ALA A 152 -15.30 -18.55 -2.09
CA ALA A 152 -14.86 -19.85 -1.58
C ALA A 152 -13.40 -19.78 -1.14
N PHE A 153 -13.13 -20.22 0.08
CA PHE A 153 -11.78 -20.37 0.59
C PHE A 153 -11.15 -21.67 0.06
N PRO A 154 -9.81 -21.72 -0.08
CA PRO A 154 -9.11 -22.96 -0.40
C PRO A 154 -9.48 -24.07 0.60
N VAL A 155 -9.57 -25.31 0.13
CA VAL A 155 -9.78 -26.47 1.01
C VAL A 155 -8.63 -26.53 2.03
N GLY A 156 -8.98 -26.63 3.31
CA GLY A 156 -8.02 -26.62 4.42
C GLY A 156 -7.62 -25.23 4.91
N ALA A 157 -8.22 -24.15 4.39
CA ALA A 157 -8.00 -22.81 4.93
C ALA A 157 -8.54 -22.70 6.36
N THR A 158 -7.74 -22.10 7.24
CA THR A 158 -8.18 -21.70 8.59
C THR A 158 -8.56 -20.22 8.56
N LEU A 159 -9.71 -19.88 9.13
CA LEU A 159 -10.18 -18.50 9.23
C LEU A 159 -9.87 -17.96 10.62
N ALA A 160 -9.30 -16.77 10.66
CA ALA A 160 -9.11 -15.98 11.87
C ALA A 160 -9.68 -14.58 11.64
N PRO A 161 -10.47 -14.03 12.58
CA PRO A 161 -10.98 -12.67 12.47
C PRO A 161 -9.83 -11.67 12.56
N LEU A 162 -9.91 -10.61 11.73
CA LEU A 162 -9.01 -9.48 11.85
C LEU A 162 -9.42 -8.61 13.04
N VAL A 163 -8.44 -8.24 13.86
CA VAL A 163 -8.61 -7.38 15.02
C VAL A 163 -8.34 -5.93 14.62
N TYR A 164 -9.18 -5.00 15.09
CA TYR A 164 -8.99 -3.58 14.85
C TYR A 164 -8.15 -2.95 15.97
N ASN A 165 -7.10 -2.22 15.60
CA ASN A 165 -6.29 -1.44 16.54
C ASN A 165 -6.45 0.06 16.26
N PRO A 166 -7.11 0.83 17.14
CA PRO A 166 -7.33 2.27 16.93
C PRO A 166 -6.02 3.08 16.91
N ARG A 167 -4.94 2.58 17.53
CA ARG A 167 -3.63 3.25 17.52
C ARG A 167 -2.90 3.08 16.19
N ALA A 168 -3.30 2.08 15.40
CA ALA A 168 -2.64 1.70 14.16
C ALA A 168 -3.68 1.13 13.15
N PRO A 169 -4.69 1.93 12.75
CA PRO A 169 -5.90 1.45 12.08
C PRO A 169 -5.68 0.95 10.64
N ASN A 170 -4.48 1.18 10.09
CA ASN A 170 -4.13 0.79 8.72
C ASN A 170 -3.50 -0.59 8.61
N PHE A 171 -3.26 -1.27 9.73
CA PHE A 171 -2.61 -2.59 9.78
C PHE A 171 -3.63 -3.71 9.95
N TYR A 172 -3.25 -4.91 9.50
CA TYR A 172 -3.99 -6.13 9.76
C TYR A 172 -3.43 -6.78 11.03
N TYR A 173 -4.29 -7.00 12.01
CA TYR A 173 -3.95 -7.73 13.23
C TYR A 173 -4.76 -9.02 13.29
N VAL A 174 -4.14 -10.07 13.83
CA VAL A 174 -4.81 -11.30 14.23
C VAL A 174 -4.59 -11.48 15.72
N GLY A 175 -5.62 -11.91 16.45
CA GLY A 175 -5.49 -12.25 17.86
C GLY A 175 -4.78 -13.58 18.01
N LEU A 176 -3.76 -13.63 18.87
CA LEU A 176 -3.08 -14.87 19.24
C LEU A 176 -3.57 -15.30 20.62
N SER A 177 -3.80 -16.59 20.82
CA SER A 177 -4.13 -17.16 22.15
C SER A 177 -2.96 -17.90 22.78
N GLY A 178 -1.84 -18.04 22.07
CA GLY A 178 -0.66 -18.73 22.56
C GLY A 178 0.28 -19.17 21.45
N LEU A 179 1.40 -19.74 21.87
CA LEU A 179 2.43 -20.29 20.99
C LEU A 179 2.71 -21.74 21.40
N GLY A 180 3.08 -22.58 20.43
CA GLY A 180 3.46 -23.97 20.67
C GLY A 180 4.70 -24.36 19.86
N VAL A 181 5.55 -25.19 20.46
CA VAL A 181 6.78 -25.71 19.84
C VAL A 181 6.82 -27.22 20.07
N GLY A 182 6.99 -27.99 18.99
CA GLY A 182 7.01 -29.47 19.08
C GLY A 182 5.72 -30.08 19.64
N GLY A 183 4.57 -29.40 19.48
CA GLY A 183 3.28 -29.84 20.03
C GLY A 183 3.03 -29.44 21.49
N ALA A 184 4.02 -28.88 22.19
CA ALA A 184 3.85 -28.37 23.55
C ALA A 184 3.57 -26.86 23.55
N ARG A 185 2.60 -26.42 24.35
CA ARG A 185 2.30 -24.99 24.54
C ARG A 185 3.42 -24.33 25.35
N VAL A 186 3.89 -23.16 24.90
CA VAL A 186 4.86 -22.34 25.63
C VAL A 186 4.13 -21.67 26.82
N PRO A 187 4.68 -21.70 28.04
CA PRO A 187 4.01 -21.17 29.24
C PRO A 187 4.09 -19.64 29.29
N ILE A 188 3.34 -18.97 28.42
CA ILE A 188 3.17 -17.52 28.35
C ILE A 188 1.71 -17.22 28.69
N SER A 189 1.46 -16.23 29.57
CA SER A 189 0.09 -15.81 29.91
C SER A 189 -0.66 -15.34 28.66
N GLU A 190 -1.95 -15.66 28.56
CA GLU A 190 -2.81 -15.20 27.47
C GLU A 190 -2.93 -13.68 27.44
N ASP A 191 -2.86 -13.02 28.60
CA ASP A 191 -2.96 -11.56 28.73
C ASP A 191 -1.82 -10.78 28.05
N ILE A 192 -0.78 -11.48 27.57
CA ILE A 192 0.37 -10.89 26.87
C ILE A 192 0.09 -10.70 25.37
N PHE A 193 -0.85 -11.48 24.81
CA PHE A 193 -1.18 -11.47 23.38
C PHE A 193 -2.32 -10.51 23.04
#